data_AF-A0A832BBA5-F1
#
_entry.id   AF-A0A832BBA5-F1
#
_cell.length_a   1.000
_cell.length_b   1.000
_cell.length_c   1.000
_cell.angle_alpha   90.00
_cell.angle_beta   90.00
_cell.angle_gamma   90.00
#
_symmetry.space_group_name_H-M   'P 1'
#
loop_
_entity.id
_entity.type
_entity.pdbx_description
1 polymer ?
#
loop_
_entity_poly.entity_id
_entity_poly.type
_entity_poly.pdbx_seq_one_letter_code
_entity_poly.pdbx_strand_id
1 'polypeptide(L)'
;MKIYIIGDNADEIDNAVEIISNKNADIGVIAKEVSNSEQLSKEVANSVGKGYVALLVNDPVGANINLNKLQNVNAVPCSSKEDVFAAKKNNANAIIIKDFSKKEEILSALIEYTSERKEEKPRKRRIERLKEVKEVEGDEATESKGEELSKESDKNEETEAASESEESGASDEGEEAGGEEKEAKHRKGFFGNIKDALGIIDKKGD
;
A
#
# COMPACT_ATOMS: atom_id res chain seq x y z
N MET A 1 -27.87 1.48 -7.14
CA MET A 1 -26.43 1.78 -7.26
C MET A 1 -25.93 1.21 -8.59
N LYS A 2 -24.82 1.71 -9.17
CA LYS A 2 -24.25 1.16 -10.40
C LYS A 2 -22.84 0.60 -10.18
N ILE A 3 -22.53 -0.53 -10.80
CA ILE A 3 -21.19 -1.11 -10.85
C ILE A 3 -20.68 -1.00 -12.29
N TYR A 4 -19.51 -0.41 -12.45
CA TYR A 4 -18.80 -0.33 -13.73
C TYR A 4 -17.76 -1.46 -13.76
N ILE A 5 -17.85 -2.34 -14.75
CA ILE A 5 -16.86 -3.39 -14.98
C ILE A 5 -16.01 -2.94 -16.15
N ILE A 6 -14.71 -2.75 -15.93
CA ILE A 6 -13.78 -2.31 -16.97
C ILE A 6 -12.64 -3.32 -17.05
N GLY A 7 -12.30 -3.78 -18.24
CA GLY A 7 -11.25 -4.78 -18.40
C GLY A 7 -10.66 -4.86 -19.79
N ASP A 8 -9.60 -5.64 -19.93
CA ASP A 8 -8.87 -5.88 -21.18
C ASP A 8 -9.19 -7.24 -21.83
N ASN A 9 -10.14 -7.98 -21.24
CA ASN A 9 -10.62 -9.26 -21.74
C ASN A 9 -12.16 -9.31 -21.71
N ALA A 10 -12.77 -9.40 -22.89
CA ALA A 10 -14.22 -9.44 -23.05
C ALA A 10 -14.89 -10.63 -22.32
N ASP A 11 -14.30 -11.83 -22.39
CA ASP A 11 -14.88 -13.02 -21.77
C ASP A 11 -14.94 -12.90 -20.24
N GLU A 12 -13.88 -12.34 -19.65
CA GLU A 12 -13.82 -12.10 -18.20
C GLU A 12 -14.85 -11.05 -17.75
N ILE A 13 -15.06 -10.01 -18.57
CA ILE A 13 -16.05 -8.97 -18.35
C ILE A 13 -17.46 -9.56 -18.41
N ASP A 14 -17.80 -10.29 -19.47
CA ASP A 14 -19.13 -10.88 -19.65
C ASP A 14 -19.47 -11.84 -18.52
N ASN A 15 -18.52 -12.69 -18.13
CA ASN A 15 -18.69 -13.57 -16.98
C ASN A 15 -18.89 -12.80 -15.67
N ALA A 16 -18.21 -11.67 -15.47
CA ALA A 16 -18.42 -10.82 -14.30
C ALA A 16 -19.79 -10.13 -14.32
N VAL A 17 -20.26 -9.68 -15.48
CA VAL A 17 -21.62 -9.12 -15.64
C VAL A 17 -22.66 -10.16 -15.26
N GLU A 18 -22.49 -11.41 -15.73
CA GLU A 18 -23.38 -12.52 -15.43
C GLU A 18 -23.42 -12.81 -13.92
N ILE A 19 -22.25 -12.91 -13.26
CA ILE A 19 -22.16 -13.13 -11.80
C ILE A 19 -22.92 -12.05 -11.03
N ILE A 20 -22.74 -10.77 -11.37
CA ILE A 20 -23.41 -9.67 -10.67
C ILE A 20 -24.92 -9.71 -10.92
N SER A 21 -25.33 -9.90 -12.17
CA SER A 21 -26.74 -9.90 -12.56
C SER A 21 -27.51 -11.07 -11.92
N ASN A 22 -26.87 -12.23 -11.79
CA ASN A 22 -27.47 -13.41 -11.15
C ASN A 22 -27.59 -13.26 -9.63
N LYS A 23 -26.66 -12.55 -8.98
CA LYS A 23 -26.70 -12.33 -7.53
C LYS A 23 -27.62 -11.18 -7.11
N ASN A 24 -27.70 -10.11 -7.90
CA ASN A 24 -28.56 -8.98 -7.58
C ASN A 24 -29.01 -8.21 -8.85
N ALA A 25 -30.25 -8.48 -9.27
CA ALA A 25 -30.85 -7.87 -10.45
C ALA A 25 -31.15 -6.36 -10.31
N ASP A 26 -31.17 -5.81 -9.09
CA ASP A 26 -31.45 -4.39 -8.84
C ASP A 26 -30.21 -3.50 -9.05
N ILE A 27 -29.03 -4.10 -9.21
CA ILE A 27 -27.78 -3.38 -9.47
C ILE A 27 -27.61 -3.16 -10.97
N GLY A 28 -27.54 -1.90 -11.40
CA GLY A 28 -27.20 -1.58 -12.78
C GLY A 28 -25.72 -1.86 -13.05
N VAL A 29 -25.42 -2.75 -14.00
CA VAL A 29 -24.06 -3.06 -14.44
C VAL A 29 -23.78 -2.36 -15.77
N ILE A 30 -22.61 -1.70 -15.87
CA ILE A 30 -22.11 -1.12 -17.11
C ILE A 30 -20.73 -1.73 -17.38
N ALA A 31 -20.63 -2.52 -18.43
CA ALA A 31 -19.40 -3.17 -18.86
C ALA A 31 -18.70 -2.37 -19.96
N LYS A 32 -17.36 -2.32 -19.93
CA LYS A 32 -16.55 -1.71 -20.97
C LYS A 32 -15.21 -2.42 -21.14
N GLU A 33 -14.98 -2.90 -22.35
CA GLU A 33 -13.68 -3.41 -22.77
C GLU A 33 -12.75 -2.24 -23.14
N VAL A 34 -11.47 -2.34 -22.77
CA VAL A 34 -10.42 -1.37 -23.09
C VAL A 34 -9.17 -2.11 -23.56
N SER A 35 -8.49 -1.57 -24.57
CA SER A 35 -7.35 -2.28 -25.18
C SER A 35 -5.98 -1.78 -24.69
N ASN A 36 -5.93 -0.70 -23.91
CA ASN A 36 -4.68 -0.15 -23.40
C ASN A 36 -4.84 0.61 -22.07
N SER A 37 -3.71 0.89 -21.42
CA SER A 37 -3.67 1.52 -20.08
C SER A 37 -4.18 2.97 -20.07
N GLU A 38 -4.02 3.71 -21.17
CA GLU A 38 -4.53 5.09 -21.27
C GLU A 38 -6.06 5.13 -21.33
N GLN A 39 -6.65 4.26 -22.15
CA GLN A 39 -8.09 4.06 -22.21
C GLN A 39 -8.64 3.59 -20.86
N LEU A 40 -7.99 2.60 -20.23
CA LEU A 40 -8.34 2.14 -18.87
C LEU A 40 -8.42 3.32 -17.89
N SER A 41 -7.37 4.14 -17.84
CA SER A 41 -7.28 5.29 -16.94
C SER A 41 -8.39 6.31 -17.18
N LYS A 42 -8.66 6.62 -18.46
CA LYS A 42 -9.73 7.54 -18.86
C LYS A 42 -11.11 7.02 -18.49
N GLU A 43 -11.37 5.75 -18.75
CA GLU A 43 -12.67 5.12 -18.46
C GLU A 43 -12.92 4.98 -16.95
N VAL A 44 -11.90 4.62 -16.17
CA VAL A 44 -11.98 4.59 -14.71
C VAL A 44 -12.27 5.99 -14.16
N ALA A 45 -11.52 7.01 -14.59
CA ALA A 45 -11.73 8.39 -14.14
C ALA A 45 -13.15 8.91 -14.47
N ASN A 46 -13.69 8.54 -15.63
CA ASN A 46 -15.04 8.92 -16.04
C ASN A 46 -16.15 8.17 -15.27
N SER A 47 -15.83 7.01 -14.70
CA SER A 47 -16.80 6.13 -14.03
C SER A 47 -16.81 6.35 -12.52
N VAL A 48 -15.66 6.65 -11.94
CA VAL A 48 -15.52 7.02 -10.53
C VAL A 48 -16.42 8.23 -10.22
N GLY A 49 -17.20 8.12 -9.15
CA GLY A 49 -18.19 9.12 -8.74
C GLY A 49 -19.60 8.90 -9.31
N LYS A 50 -19.76 8.12 -10.39
CA LYS A 50 -21.07 7.69 -10.92
C LYS A 50 -21.51 6.33 -10.38
N GLY A 51 -20.58 5.57 -9.82
CA GLY A 51 -20.78 4.24 -9.30
C GLY A 51 -19.49 3.68 -8.70
N TYR A 52 -19.48 2.39 -8.41
CA TYR A 52 -18.26 1.69 -8.01
C TYR A 52 -17.60 1.04 -9.23
N VAL A 53 -16.27 1.00 -9.27
CA VAL A 53 -15.53 0.43 -10.40
C VAL A 53 -14.88 -0.89 -9.99
N ALA A 54 -15.09 -1.93 -10.78
CA ALA A 54 -14.40 -3.21 -10.68
C ALA A 54 -13.55 -3.41 -11.95
N LEU A 55 -12.27 -3.72 -11.76
CA LEU A 55 -11.30 -3.83 -12.84
C LEU A 55 -10.86 -5.28 -13.02
N LEU A 56 -10.97 -5.76 -14.25
CA LEU A 56 -10.54 -7.08 -14.69
C LEU A 56 -9.42 -6.90 -15.72
N VAL A 57 -8.19 -6.84 -15.24
CA VAL A 57 -7.02 -6.50 -16.07
C VAL A 57 -5.94 -7.55 -15.94
N ASN A 58 -5.22 -7.85 -17.02
CA ASN A 58 -4.15 -8.84 -17.00
C ASN A 58 -2.91 -8.40 -16.18
N ASP A 59 -2.64 -7.09 -16.13
CA ASP A 59 -1.60 -6.50 -15.27
C ASP A 59 -2.21 -5.69 -14.12
N PRO A 60 -2.60 -6.35 -13.01
CA PRO A 60 -3.22 -5.68 -11.88
C PRO A 60 -2.25 -4.74 -11.15
N VAL A 61 -0.94 -4.99 -11.19
CA VAL A 61 0.07 -4.16 -10.50
C VAL A 61 0.31 -2.87 -11.28
N GLY A 62 0.54 -2.96 -12.59
CA GLY A 62 0.69 -1.79 -13.45
C GLY A 62 -0.56 -0.92 -13.48
N ALA A 63 -1.75 -1.54 -13.53
CA ALA A 63 -3.01 -0.82 -13.41
C ALA A 63 -3.12 -0.07 -12.08
N ASN A 64 -2.77 -0.71 -10.95
CA ASN A 64 -2.82 -0.08 -9.64
C ASN A 64 -1.92 1.16 -9.55
N ILE A 65 -0.69 1.06 -10.06
CA ILE A 65 0.28 2.16 -10.09
C ILE A 65 -0.24 3.31 -10.96
N ASN A 66 -0.79 3.02 -12.14
CA ASN A 66 -1.22 4.06 -13.07
C ASN A 66 -2.50 4.76 -12.61
N LEU A 67 -3.47 4.00 -12.08
CA LEU A 67 -4.75 4.55 -11.63
C LEU A 67 -4.61 5.44 -10.40
N ASN A 68 -3.77 5.07 -9.43
CA ASN A 68 -3.57 5.88 -8.22
C ASN A 68 -2.74 7.15 -8.44
N LYS A 69 -2.19 7.38 -9.65
CA LYS A 69 -1.64 8.70 -10.05
C LYS A 69 -2.75 9.73 -10.30
N LEU A 70 -3.99 9.29 -10.52
CA LEU A 70 -5.13 10.15 -10.80
C LEU A 70 -5.70 10.71 -9.49
N GLN A 71 -5.87 12.03 -9.39
CA GLN A 71 -6.29 12.70 -8.15
C GLN A 71 -7.60 12.19 -7.54
N ASN A 72 -8.51 11.66 -8.36
CA ASN A 72 -9.84 11.24 -7.95
C ASN A 72 -10.01 9.72 -7.86
N VAL A 73 -8.96 8.93 -8.11
CA VAL A 73 -9.06 7.47 -8.13
C VAL A 73 -8.27 6.89 -6.95
N ASN A 74 -8.92 6.00 -6.21
CA ASN A 74 -8.31 5.18 -5.18
C ASN A 74 -8.63 3.73 -5.54
N ALA A 75 -7.73 3.12 -6.31
CA ALA A 75 -7.82 1.75 -6.77
C ALA A 75 -7.06 0.84 -5.81
N VAL A 76 -7.68 -0.25 -5.38
CA VAL A 76 -7.06 -1.24 -4.49
C VAL A 76 -7.08 -2.62 -5.13
N PRO A 77 -5.94 -3.31 -5.25
CA PRO A 77 -5.91 -4.69 -5.70
C PRO A 77 -6.49 -5.60 -4.61
N CYS A 78 -7.39 -6.49 -5.02
CA CYS A 78 -8.07 -7.45 -4.16
C CYS A 78 -7.84 -8.87 -4.67
N SER A 79 -7.44 -9.76 -3.77
CA SER A 79 -7.24 -11.19 -4.03
C SER A 79 -8.21 -12.06 -3.21
N SER A 80 -9.01 -11.46 -2.32
CA SER A 80 -10.04 -12.14 -1.54
C SER A 80 -11.19 -11.19 -1.18
N LYS A 81 -12.26 -11.71 -0.57
CA LYS A 81 -13.35 -10.87 -0.05
C LYS A 81 -12.88 -9.94 1.07
N GLU A 82 -11.95 -10.37 1.92
CA GLU A 82 -11.43 -9.56 3.02
C GLU A 82 -10.77 -8.29 2.50
N ASP A 83 -10.03 -8.39 1.38
CA ASP A 83 -9.42 -7.25 0.71
C ASP A 83 -10.48 -6.26 0.22
N VAL A 84 -11.63 -6.73 -0.25
CA VAL A 84 -12.74 -5.86 -0.68
C VAL A 84 -13.27 -5.05 0.51
N PHE A 85 -13.52 -5.71 1.64
CA PHE A 85 -13.97 -5.01 2.85
C PHE A 85 -12.91 -4.03 3.37
N ALA A 86 -11.63 -4.39 3.33
CA ALA A 86 -10.53 -3.50 3.70
C ALA A 86 -10.42 -2.29 2.76
N ALA A 87 -10.52 -2.51 1.45
CA ALA A 87 -10.52 -1.45 0.44
C ALA A 87 -11.64 -0.44 0.70
N LYS A 88 -12.85 -0.92 1.03
CA LYS A 88 -13.99 -0.07 1.38
C LYS A 88 -13.78 0.72 2.66
N LYS A 89 -13.25 0.09 3.72
CA LYS A 89 -12.89 0.79 4.97
C LYS A 89 -11.91 1.95 4.71
N ASN A 90 -11.08 1.81 3.68
CA ASN A 90 -10.14 2.82 3.21
C ASN A 90 -10.71 3.77 2.15
N ASN A 91 -12.02 3.75 1.92
CA ASN A 91 -12.71 4.57 0.91
C ASN A 91 -12.14 4.39 -0.51
N ALA A 92 -11.73 3.17 -0.86
CA ALA A 92 -11.46 2.84 -2.26
C ALA A 92 -12.73 3.10 -3.09
N ASN A 93 -12.56 3.60 -4.30
CA ASN A 93 -13.65 3.83 -5.26
C ASN A 93 -13.54 2.92 -6.49
N ALA A 94 -12.40 2.25 -6.64
CA ALA A 94 -12.16 1.20 -7.61
C ALA A 94 -11.50 0.00 -6.91
N ILE A 95 -11.80 -1.21 -7.37
CA ILE A 95 -11.06 -2.43 -7.01
C ILE A 95 -10.46 -3.05 -8.26
N ILE A 96 -9.31 -3.69 -8.09
CA ILE A 96 -8.64 -4.46 -9.15
C ILE A 96 -8.65 -5.92 -8.73
N ILE A 97 -9.30 -6.77 -9.51
CA ILE A 97 -9.37 -8.20 -9.23
C ILE A 97 -8.05 -8.81 -9.67
N LYS A 98 -7.21 -9.20 -8.70
CA LYS A 98 -5.89 -9.77 -8.96
C LYS A 98 -5.94 -11.28 -9.19
N ASP A 99 -6.85 -11.96 -8.48
CA ASP A 99 -7.01 -13.42 -8.55
C ASP A 99 -8.36 -13.76 -9.17
N PHE A 100 -8.36 -14.08 -10.47
CA PHE A 100 -9.59 -14.44 -11.18
C PHE A 100 -10.21 -15.76 -10.68
N SER A 101 -9.43 -16.65 -10.03
CA SER A 101 -9.99 -17.88 -9.46
C SER A 101 -10.98 -17.61 -8.32
N LYS A 102 -10.84 -16.45 -7.65
CA LYS A 102 -11.72 -15.96 -6.58
C LYS A 102 -12.63 -14.82 -7.03
N LYS A 103 -12.73 -14.55 -8.34
CA LYS A 103 -13.51 -13.46 -8.91
C LYS A 103 -14.95 -13.46 -8.41
N GLU A 104 -15.59 -14.62 -8.37
CA GLU A 104 -16.98 -14.72 -7.91
C GLU A 104 -17.14 -14.29 -6.44
N GLU A 105 -16.24 -14.76 -5.56
CA GLU A 105 -16.26 -14.39 -4.14
C GLU A 105 -16.02 -12.88 -3.96
N ILE A 106 -15.06 -12.32 -4.70
CA ILE A 106 -14.71 -10.89 -4.67
C ILE A 106 -15.89 -10.02 -5.16
N LEU A 107 -16.53 -10.41 -6.27
CA LEU A 107 -17.69 -9.71 -6.82
C LEU A 107 -18.91 -9.84 -5.90
N SER A 108 -19.09 -10.99 -5.25
CA SER A 108 -20.16 -11.20 -4.26
C SER A 108 -20.01 -10.24 -3.07
N ALA A 109 -18.81 -10.16 -2.50
CA ALA A 109 -18.52 -9.26 -1.39
C ALA A 109 -18.71 -7.79 -1.79
N LEU A 110 -18.40 -7.45 -3.05
CA LEU A 110 -18.69 -6.12 -3.58
C LEU A 110 -20.20 -5.85 -3.58
N ILE A 111 -21.02 -6.79 -4.06
CA ILE A 111 -22.49 -6.67 -4.13
C ILE A 111 -23.11 -6.55 -2.74
N GLU A 112 -22.71 -7.42 -1.80
CA GLU A 112 -23.19 -7.40 -0.40
C GLU A 112 -23.01 -6.00 0.18
N TYR A 113 -21.80 -5.45 0.04
CA TYR A 113 -21.51 -4.08 0.49
C TYR A 113 -22.37 -3.01 -0.21
N THR A 114 -22.59 -3.14 -1.52
CA THR A 114 -23.44 -2.17 -2.24
C THR A 114 -24.90 -2.21 -1.78
N SER A 115 -25.34 -3.34 -1.25
CA SER A 115 -26.71 -3.59 -0.79
C SER A 115 -26.91 -3.15 0.66
N GLU A 116 -25.87 -3.23 1.50
CA GLU A 116 -25.90 -2.87 2.93
C GLU A 116 -26.01 -1.36 3.21
N ARG A 117 -25.89 -0.49 2.20
CA ARG A 117 -25.97 0.97 2.41
C ARG A 117 -27.40 1.48 2.56
N LYS A 118 -27.91 1.42 3.79
CA LYS A 118 -28.73 2.50 4.36
C LYS A 118 -28.09 3.26 5.53
N GLU A 119 -27.15 2.71 6.29
CA GLU A 119 -26.71 3.41 7.51
C GLU A 119 -25.23 3.17 7.85
N GLU A 120 -24.32 3.96 7.27
CA GLU A 120 -23.13 4.34 8.05
C GLU A 120 -22.59 5.69 7.59
N LYS A 121 -22.65 6.68 8.48
CA LYS A 121 -22.10 8.02 8.26
C LYS A 121 -20.58 7.91 8.06
N PRO A 122 -19.99 8.64 7.11
CA PRO A 122 -18.55 8.60 6.90
C PRO A 122 -17.82 9.14 8.13
N ARG A 123 -16.98 8.31 8.75
CA ARG A 123 -15.96 8.77 9.71
C ARG A 123 -14.96 9.63 8.93
N LYS A 124 -15.01 10.94 9.13
CA LYS A 124 -14.03 11.90 8.59
C LYS A 124 -12.63 11.48 9.06
N ARG A 125 -11.81 10.92 8.18
CA ARG A 125 -10.37 10.77 8.44
C ARG A 125 -9.73 12.15 8.35
N ARG A 126 -9.05 12.56 9.42
CA ARG A 126 -8.26 13.80 9.47
C ARG A 126 -6.99 13.54 8.64
N ILE A 127 -6.96 14.06 7.41
CA ILE A 127 -5.73 14.08 6.63
C ILE A 127 -4.88 15.20 7.23
N GLU A 128 -3.88 14.84 8.02
CA GLU A 128 -2.82 15.79 8.39
C GLU A 128 -2.10 16.16 7.09
N ARG A 129 -2.28 17.42 6.66
CA ARG A 129 -1.51 17.98 5.55
C ARG A 129 -0.05 17.96 5.99
N LEU A 130 0.78 17.20 5.27
CA LEU A 130 2.22 17.37 5.33
C LEU A 130 2.51 18.86 5.07
N LYS A 131 3.04 19.55 6.08
CA LYS A 131 3.47 20.94 5.96
C LYS A 131 4.55 21.00 4.88
N GLU A 132 4.29 21.77 3.84
CA GLU A 132 5.34 22.26 2.94
C GLU A 132 6.41 22.93 3.79
N VAL A 133 7.63 22.38 3.75
CA VAL A 133 8.82 23.06 4.25
C VAL A 133 9.11 24.17 3.23
N LYS A 134 8.62 25.38 3.52
CA LYS A 134 9.12 26.60 2.90
C LYS A 134 10.50 26.88 3.50
N GLU A 135 11.56 26.48 2.80
CA GLU A 135 12.86 27.11 2.95
C GLU A 135 12.73 28.55 2.43
N VAL A 136 12.58 29.49 3.35
CA VAL A 136 12.79 30.93 3.11
C VAL A 136 14.13 31.23 3.75
N GLU A 137 15.20 31.18 2.95
CA GLU A 137 16.41 31.93 3.22
C GLU A 137 16.21 33.36 2.72
N GLY A 138 16.45 34.35 3.57
CA GLY A 138 16.35 35.75 3.19
C GLY A 138 16.05 36.66 4.37
N ASP A 139 17.01 36.72 5.28
CA ASP A 139 17.13 37.61 6.43
C ASP A 139 16.96 39.10 6.04
N GLU A 140 16.17 39.85 6.81
CA GLU A 140 16.49 41.22 7.24
C GLU A 140 15.37 41.85 8.10
N ALA A 141 15.73 42.12 9.37
CA ALA A 141 15.33 43.25 10.21
C ALA A 141 13.86 43.44 10.63
N THR A 142 13.56 43.20 11.92
CA THR A 142 13.54 44.25 12.97
C THR A 142 12.94 43.74 14.29
N GLU A 143 13.58 44.15 15.38
CA GLU A 143 13.26 43.88 16.80
C GLU A 143 11.83 44.26 17.19
N SER A 144 11.21 43.52 18.11
CA SER A 144 10.88 44.04 19.47
C SER A 144 10.14 43.03 20.38
N LYS A 145 10.86 42.62 21.44
CA LYS A 145 10.53 42.73 22.89
C LYS A 145 9.33 42.00 23.53
N GLY A 146 9.66 41.22 24.58
CA GLY A 146 8.82 40.85 25.73
C GLY A 146 8.98 39.37 26.13
N GLU A 147 9.91 39.03 27.05
CA GLU A 147 9.61 38.60 28.45
C GLU A 147 8.87 37.24 28.52
N GLU A 148 9.26 36.20 29.25
CA GLU A 148 10.13 36.09 30.42
C GLU A 148 10.42 34.59 30.66
N LEU A 149 11.60 34.29 31.22
CA LEU A 149 12.09 32.96 31.58
C LEU A 149 11.37 32.41 32.82
N SER A 150 11.16 31.09 32.92
CA SER A 150 11.31 30.35 34.19
C SER A 150 11.29 28.83 34.05
N LYS A 151 12.45 28.25 34.42
CA LYS A 151 12.65 27.08 35.32
C LYS A 151 12.50 25.66 34.76
N GLU A 152 13.69 25.17 34.40
CA GLU A 152 14.23 23.82 34.45
C GLU A 152 14.17 23.17 35.84
N SER A 153 13.85 21.88 35.88
CA SER A 153 14.17 20.80 36.85
C SER A 153 13.19 19.65 36.54
N ASP A 154 13.50 18.37 36.51
CA ASP A 154 14.62 17.62 37.06
C ASP A 154 14.54 16.17 36.53
N LYS A 155 15.63 15.42 36.74
CA LYS A 155 15.75 13.95 36.82
C LYS A 155 15.92 13.07 35.56
N ASN A 156 17.20 12.73 35.37
CA ASN A 156 17.69 11.38 35.07
C ASN A 156 17.06 10.30 35.96
N GLU A 157 16.75 9.14 35.38
CA GLU A 157 16.96 7.84 36.04
C GLU A 157 17.20 6.76 34.98
N GLU A 158 18.40 6.17 35.04
CA GLU A 158 18.78 4.90 34.40
C GLU A 158 17.97 3.76 35.01
N THR A 159 17.66 2.75 34.21
CA THR A 159 17.68 1.36 34.72
C THR A 159 18.11 0.39 33.64
N GLU A 160 19.13 -0.37 34.02
CA GLU A 160 19.78 -1.51 33.38
C GLU A 160 18.79 -2.68 33.14
N ALA A 161 19.04 -3.48 32.10
CA ALA A 161 18.46 -4.81 31.97
C ALA A 161 19.57 -5.85 32.08
N ALA A 162 19.46 -6.66 33.12
CA ALA A 162 20.37 -7.74 33.49
C ALA A 162 20.34 -8.94 32.53
N SER A 163 21.44 -9.68 32.58
CA SER A 163 21.87 -10.87 31.85
C SER A 163 21.28 -12.21 32.33
N GLU A 164 21.60 -13.26 31.54
CA GLU A 164 21.59 -14.74 31.75
C GLU A 164 20.58 -15.48 30.83
N SER A 165 21.01 -16.18 29.76
CA SER A 165 21.58 -17.56 29.64
C SER A 165 20.58 -18.65 30.08
N GLU A 166 20.29 -19.74 29.37
CA GLU A 166 21.17 -20.74 28.71
C GLU A 166 20.49 -21.51 27.55
N GLU A 167 21.34 -21.91 26.60
CA GLU A 167 21.50 -23.21 25.90
C GLU A 167 20.37 -24.27 25.80
N SER A 168 20.18 -24.83 24.60
CA SER A 168 20.25 -26.30 24.34
C SER A 168 19.98 -26.65 22.88
N GLY A 169 20.74 -27.63 22.34
CA GLY A 169 20.33 -28.44 21.19
C GLY A 169 21.42 -28.72 20.15
N ALA A 170 22.31 -29.66 20.45
CA ALA A 170 23.25 -30.27 19.51
C ALA A 170 22.55 -31.21 18.51
N SER A 171 23.08 -31.31 17.28
CA SER A 171 23.13 -32.54 16.48
C SER A 171 24.12 -32.40 15.31
N ASP A 172 24.65 -33.54 14.91
CA ASP A 172 25.97 -33.87 14.40
C ASP A 172 25.98 -34.28 12.91
N GLU A 173 27.19 -34.44 12.37
CA GLU A 173 27.65 -35.17 11.17
C GLU A 173 27.80 -34.44 9.81
N GLY A 174 29.04 -34.47 9.30
CA GLY A 174 29.34 -34.47 7.86
C GLY A 174 30.70 -33.88 7.46
N GLU A 175 31.78 -34.67 7.55
CA GLU A 175 33.07 -34.45 6.86
C GLU A 175 32.85 -34.32 5.32
N GLU A 176 33.62 -33.58 4.50
CA GLU A 176 35.06 -33.64 4.25
C GLU A 176 35.53 -32.47 3.32
N ALA A 177 36.86 -32.37 3.20
CA ALA A 177 37.64 -31.76 2.11
C ALA A 177 38.11 -30.28 2.22
N GLY A 178 39.33 -30.14 2.78
CA GLY A 178 40.52 -29.72 2.03
C GLY A 178 40.63 -28.26 1.55
N GLY A 179 41.63 -27.54 2.06
CA GLY A 179 42.23 -26.39 1.38
C GLY A 179 42.70 -25.28 2.31
N GLU A 180 44.01 -25.18 2.49
CA GLU A 180 44.68 -24.11 3.23
C GLU A 180 44.62 -22.75 2.50
N GLU A 181 44.74 -21.71 3.33
CA GLU A 181 45.28 -20.37 3.08
C GLU A 181 44.32 -19.16 2.97
N LYS A 182 44.44 -18.34 4.03
CA LYS A 182 44.50 -16.87 4.05
C LYS A 182 43.24 -16.10 3.62
N GLU A 183 42.49 -15.64 4.62
CA GLU A 183 42.54 -14.24 5.08
C GLU A 183 41.48 -14.01 6.16
N ALA A 184 41.85 -13.24 7.18
CA ALA A 184 41.00 -12.92 8.32
C ALA A 184 39.76 -12.12 7.86
N LYS A 185 38.63 -12.80 7.67
CA LYS A 185 37.32 -12.15 7.52
C LYS A 185 36.89 -11.59 8.87
N HIS A 186 37.19 -10.31 9.09
CA HIS A 186 36.45 -9.50 10.05
C HIS A 186 34.96 -9.64 9.71
N ARG A 187 34.18 -10.23 10.63
CA ARG A 187 32.72 -10.25 10.57
C ARG A 187 32.22 -8.81 10.56
N LYS A 188 31.93 -8.25 9.38
CA LYS A 188 31.18 -7.00 9.24
C LYS A 188 29.77 -7.27 9.79
N GLY A 189 29.39 -6.54 10.85
CA GLY A 189 28.03 -6.59 11.39
C GLY A 189 27.00 -6.18 10.32
N PHE A 190 25.72 -6.47 10.59
CA PHE A 190 24.58 -6.31 9.66
C PHE A 190 24.57 -4.97 8.89
N PHE A 191 25.00 -3.88 9.51
CA PHE A 191 25.10 -2.55 8.90
C PHE A 191 26.18 -2.41 7.81
N GLY A 192 27.27 -3.18 7.89
CA GLY A 192 28.34 -3.14 6.88
C GLY A 192 27.91 -3.71 5.53
N ASN A 193 27.08 -4.75 5.54
CA ASN A 193 26.56 -5.37 4.31
C ASN A 193 25.53 -4.46 3.62
N ILE A 194 24.79 -3.64 4.39
CA ILE A 194 23.84 -2.67 3.83
C ILE A 194 24.58 -1.49 3.17
N LYS A 195 25.67 -0.99 3.78
CA LYS A 195 26.50 0.06 3.16
C LYS A 195 27.09 -0.37 1.82
N ASP A 196 27.60 -1.59 1.74
CA ASP A 196 28.17 -2.15 0.49
C ASP A 196 27.07 -2.39 -0.56
N ALA A 197 25.86 -2.83 -0.18
CA ALA A 197 24.74 -3.01 -1.10
C ALA A 197 24.14 -1.68 -1.63
N LEU A 198 24.29 -0.59 -0.89
CA LEU A 198 23.86 0.76 -1.28
C LEU A 198 24.99 1.57 -1.97
N GLY A 199 26.17 0.99 -2.16
CA GLY A 199 27.30 1.64 -2.83
C GLY A 199 27.93 2.81 -2.05
N ILE A 200 27.76 2.85 -0.72
CA ILE A 200 28.32 3.92 0.11
C ILE A 200 29.75 3.55 0.51
N ILE A 201 30.72 4.06 -0.25
CA ILE A 201 32.15 3.96 0.07
C ILE A 201 32.51 5.10 1.02
N ASP A 202 32.86 4.77 2.27
CA ASP A 202 33.46 5.74 3.19
C ASP A 202 34.84 6.14 2.65
N LYS A 203 34.96 7.36 2.11
CA LYS A 203 36.26 7.99 1.88
C LYS A 203 36.88 8.29 3.24
N LYS A 204 37.85 7.47 3.67
CA LYS A 204 38.80 7.88 4.71
C LYS A 204 39.71 8.97 4.14
N GLY A 205 39.78 10.10 4.83
CA GLY A 205 40.75 11.16 4.58
C GLY A 205 42.18 10.72 4.95
N ASP A 206 43.14 11.34 4.27
CA ASP A 206 44.60 11.26 4.49
C ASP A 206 45.02 11.44 5.96
#